data_AF-A0A645H1H9-F1
#
_entry.id   AF-A0A645H1H9-F1
#
_cell.length_a   1.000
_cell.length_b   1.000
_cell.length_c   1.000
_cell.angle_alpha   90.00
_cell.angle_beta   90.00
_cell.angle_gamma   90.00
#
_symmetry.space_group_name_H-M   'P 1'
#
loop_
_entity.id
_entity.type
_entity.pdbx_description
1 polymer ?
#
loop_
_entity_poly.entity_id
_entity_poly.type
_entity_poly.pdbx_seq_one_letter_code
_entity_poly.pdbx_strand_id
1 'polypeptide(L)'
;MHRAKSSGSRATIAEVVLKGAEFTDAAVIQDSNGAVRSAIATTPGAIGYVDAAYVDDSIKALAYDGVKYSIAAVVDGKYPVYTFGRMFTKGEPKGAVKAFIDYVTSAEFQNANAEKQGFVPITKMKK
;
A
#
# COMPACT_ATOMS: atom_id res chain seq x y z
N MET A 1 -9.50 -12.98 0.02
CA MET A 1 -10.24 -11.70 0.09
C MET A 1 -9.46 -10.67 -0.71
N HIS A 2 -10.14 -9.83 -1.48
CA HIS A 2 -9.49 -8.77 -2.25
C HIS A 2 -10.33 -7.49 -2.24
N ARG A 3 -9.84 -6.46 -2.92
CA ARG A 3 -10.49 -5.14 -2.99
C ARG A 3 -11.36 -5.00 -4.25
N ALA A 4 -12.19 -3.97 -4.31
CA ALA A 4 -12.96 -3.64 -5.52
C ALA A 4 -12.07 -3.38 -6.75
N LYS A 5 -12.63 -3.50 -7.96
CA LYS A 5 -11.89 -3.33 -9.23
C LYS A 5 -11.19 -1.97 -9.36
N SER A 6 -11.74 -0.92 -8.75
CA SER A 6 -11.18 0.44 -8.72
C SER A 6 -10.02 0.65 -7.74
N SER A 7 -9.65 -0.37 -6.95
CA SER A 7 -8.60 -0.24 -5.93
C SER A 7 -7.19 -0.26 -6.54
N GLY A 8 -6.38 0.75 -6.22
CA GLY A 8 -4.95 0.78 -6.57
C GLY A 8 -4.14 -0.37 -5.94
N SER A 9 -4.45 -0.76 -4.70
CA SER A 9 -3.82 -1.93 -4.08
C SER A 9 -4.17 -3.22 -4.83
N ARG A 10 -5.43 -3.36 -5.33
CA ARG A 10 -5.79 -4.50 -6.20
C ARG A 10 -4.99 -4.50 -7.50
N ALA A 11 -4.84 -3.36 -8.14
CA ALA A 11 -4.06 -3.24 -9.37
C ALA A 11 -2.61 -3.68 -9.15
N THR A 12 -1.99 -3.23 -8.05
CA THR A 12 -0.62 -3.60 -7.69
C THR A 12 -0.48 -5.12 -7.47
N ILE A 13 -1.42 -5.74 -6.78
CA ILE A 13 -1.41 -7.19 -6.54
C ILE A 13 -1.65 -7.97 -7.83
N ALA A 14 -2.56 -7.51 -8.70
CA ALA A 14 -2.80 -8.11 -10.01
C ALA A 14 -1.51 -8.17 -10.85
N GLU A 15 -0.77 -7.06 -10.86
CA GLU A 15 0.45 -6.91 -11.63
C GLU A 15 1.62 -7.71 -11.01
N VAL A 16 1.91 -7.47 -9.73
CA VAL A 16 3.15 -7.99 -9.11
C VAL A 16 3.00 -9.41 -8.61
N VAL A 17 1.89 -9.73 -7.93
CA VAL A 17 1.70 -11.02 -7.27
C VAL A 17 1.05 -12.02 -8.21
N LEU A 18 -0.01 -11.63 -8.90
CA LEU A 18 -0.74 -12.50 -9.82
C LEU A 18 -0.14 -12.53 -11.23
N LYS A 19 0.80 -11.64 -11.55
CA LYS A 19 1.49 -11.59 -12.86
C LYS A 19 0.50 -11.54 -14.04
N GLY A 20 -0.58 -10.78 -13.88
CA GLY A 20 -1.65 -10.62 -14.87
C GLY A 20 -2.74 -11.70 -14.85
N ALA A 21 -2.65 -12.71 -13.96
CA ALA A 21 -3.76 -13.63 -13.76
C ALA A 21 -4.97 -12.94 -13.11
N GLU A 22 -6.16 -13.42 -13.44
CA GLU A 22 -7.41 -12.91 -12.87
C GLU A 22 -7.56 -13.30 -11.40
N PHE A 23 -8.17 -12.41 -10.62
CA PHE A 23 -8.68 -12.78 -9.30
C PHE A 23 -9.84 -13.76 -9.46
N THR A 24 -9.95 -14.75 -8.58
CA THR A 24 -11.11 -15.63 -8.55
C THR A 24 -12.37 -14.86 -8.18
N ASP A 25 -13.47 -15.13 -8.90
CA ASP A 25 -14.79 -14.55 -8.59
C ASP A 25 -15.39 -15.08 -7.28
N ALA A 26 -14.82 -16.15 -6.71
CA ALA A 26 -15.23 -16.70 -5.42
C ALA A 26 -14.66 -15.92 -4.22
N ALA A 27 -13.73 -14.98 -4.45
CA ALA A 27 -13.11 -14.23 -3.37
C ALA A 27 -14.04 -13.15 -2.81
N VAL A 28 -14.16 -13.08 -1.49
CA VAL A 28 -14.87 -11.99 -0.81
C VAL A 28 -14.20 -10.65 -1.11
N ILE A 29 -15.01 -9.67 -1.50
CA ILE A 29 -14.60 -8.30 -1.83
C ILE A 29 -14.80 -7.40 -0.61
N GLN A 30 -13.81 -6.54 -0.35
CA GLN A 30 -13.84 -5.56 0.74
C GLN A 30 -13.47 -4.16 0.24
N ASP A 31 -14.02 -3.12 0.87
CA ASP A 31 -13.93 -1.76 0.35
C ASP A 31 -12.70 -0.98 0.81
N SER A 32 -12.02 -1.41 1.88
CA SER A 32 -10.86 -0.70 2.46
C SER A 32 -9.80 -1.65 3.02
N ASN A 33 -8.58 -1.13 3.28
CA ASN A 33 -7.54 -1.89 3.98
C ASN A 33 -8.01 -2.30 5.39
N GLY A 34 -8.68 -1.41 6.11
CA GLY A 34 -9.24 -1.70 7.43
C GLY A 34 -10.28 -2.84 7.38
N ALA A 35 -11.15 -2.83 6.37
CA ALA A 35 -12.13 -3.89 6.17
C ALA A 35 -11.48 -5.24 5.83
N VAL A 36 -10.46 -5.26 4.96
CA VAL A 36 -9.68 -6.48 4.67
C VAL A 36 -8.98 -6.98 5.93
N ARG A 37 -8.27 -6.12 6.68
CA ARG A 37 -7.57 -6.48 7.92
C ARG A 37 -8.53 -7.11 8.92
N SER A 38 -9.65 -6.44 9.22
CA SER A 38 -10.65 -6.95 10.16
C SER A 38 -11.24 -8.29 9.71
N ALA A 39 -11.50 -8.45 8.42
CA ALA A 39 -12.07 -9.68 7.89
C ALA A 39 -11.07 -10.85 7.90
N ILE A 40 -9.78 -10.60 7.66
CA ILE A 40 -8.72 -11.61 7.84
C ILE A 40 -8.61 -12.01 9.31
N ALA A 41 -8.59 -11.04 10.23
CA ALA A 41 -8.47 -11.29 11.66
C ALA A 41 -9.60 -12.15 12.22
N THR A 42 -10.82 -12.07 11.66
CA THR A 42 -12.00 -12.78 12.15
C THR A 42 -12.33 -14.06 11.39
N THR A 43 -11.61 -14.38 10.29
CA THR A 43 -11.92 -15.51 9.42
C THR A 43 -10.74 -16.48 9.35
N PRO A 44 -10.77 -17.60 10.11
CA PRO A 44 -9.71 -18.61 10.05
C PRO A 44 -9.45 -19.11 8.62
N GLY A 45 -8.19 -19.14 8.22
CA GLY A 45 -7.78 -19.57 6.88
C GLY A 45 -7.94 -18.50 5.78
N ALA A 46 -8.44 -17.30 6.10
CA ALA A 46 -8.50 -16.22 5.12
C ALA A 46 -7.10 -15.71 4.75
N ILE A 47 -6.93 -15.42 3.46
CA ILE A 47 -5.76 -14.72 2.91
C ILE A 47 -6.23 -13.49 2.15
N GLY A 48 -5.46 -12.42 2.23
CA GLY A 48 -5.69 -11.18 1.49
C GLY A 48 -4.45 -10.29 1.53
N TYR A 49 -4.62 -9.03 1.19
CA TYR A 49 -3.54 -8.04 1.17
C TYR A 49 -4.03 -6.72 1.74
N VAL A 50 -3.14 -6.03 2.44
CA VAL A 50 -3.35 -4.68 2.97
C VAL A 50 -2.08 -3.87 2.76
N ASP A 51 -2.22 -2.55 2.69
CA ASP A 51 -1.06 -1.66 2.74
C ASP A 51 -0.36 -1.82 4.09
N ALA A 52 0.98 -1.72 4.12
CA ALA A 52 1.78 -2.03 5.30
C ALA A 52 1.39 -1.24 6.57
N ALA A 53 0.92 -0.01 6.40
CA ALA A 53 0.40 0.86 7.46
C ALA A 53 -0.80 0.26 8.24
N TYR A 54 -1.48 -0.76 7.67
CA TYR A 54 -2.63 -1.42 8.28
C TYR A 54 -2.30 -2.79 8.87
N VAL A 55 -1.03 -3.20 8.86
CA VAL A 55 -0.58 -4.42 9.51
C VAL A 55 -0.40 -4.15 11.00
N ASP A 56 -1.01 -4.99 11.83
CA ASP A 56 -0.85 -5.00 13.28
C ASP A 56 -0.92 -6.44 13.81
N ASP A 57 -0.93 -6.59 15.13
CA ASP A 57 -0.91 -7.88 15.82
C ASP A 57 -2.18 -8.73 15.61
N SER A 58 -3.23 -8.18 14.99
CA SER A 58 -4.46 -8.93 14.68
C SER A 58 -4.33 -9.83 13.45
N ILE A 59 -3.29 -9.63 12.63
CA ILE A 59 -3.05 -10.39 11.41
C ILE A 59 -1.59 -10.82 11.29
N LYS A 60 -1.34 -11.89 10.55
CA LYS A 60 0.02 -12.37 10.28
C LYS A 60 0.49 -11.94 8.89
N ALA A 61 1.49 -11.07 8.83
CA ALA A 61 2.15 -10.72 7.57
C ALA A 61 3.01 -11.90 7.06
N LEU A 62 2.88 -12.21 5.77
CA LEU A 62 3.66 -13.24 5.09
C LEU A 62 4.84 -12.61 4.34
N ALA A 63 5.91 -13.38 4.19
CA ALA A 63 7.01 -13.02 3.29
C ALA A 63 6.57 -13.25 1.83
N TYR A 64 6.98 -12.36 0.93
CA TYR A 64 6.80 -12.51 -0.51
C TYR A 64 8.09 -13.05 -1.12
N ASP A 65 8.03 -14.22 -1.75
CA ASP A 65 9.20 -14.94 -2.29
C ASP A 65 10.38 -15.05 -1.29
N GLY A 66 10.04 -15.32 -0.02
CA GLY A 66 11.02 -15.44 1.07
C GLY A 66 11.50 -14.11 1.67
N VAL A 67 11.13 -12.97 1.09
CA VAL A 67 11.49 -11.64 1.58
C VAL A 67 10.38 -11.09 2.48
N LYS A 68 10.71 -10.80 3.74
CA LYS A 68 9.79 -10.10 4.66
C LYS A 68 9.71 -8.62 4.28
N TYR A 69 8.51 -8.04 4.38
CA TYR A 69 8.34 -6.61 4.22
C TYR A 69 9.19 -5.83 5.24
N SER A 70 9.87 -4.80 4.75
CA SER A 70 10.44 -3.71 5.54
C SER A 70 10.66 -2.51 4.64
N ILE A 71 10.71 -1.31 5.20
CA ILE A 71 11.03 -0.08 4.44
C ILE A 71 12.37 -0.25 3.70
N ALA A 72 13.38 -0.80 4.38
CA ALA A 72 14.68 -1.07 3.77
C ALA A 72 14.60 -2.05 2.59
N ALA A 73 13.84 -3.14 2.71
CA ALA A 73 13.69 -4.10 1.62
C ALA A 73 12.98 -3.51 0.40
N VAL A 74 12.02 -2.60 0.59
CA VAL A 74 11.39 -1.86 -0.52
C VAL A 74 12.40 -0.92 -1.18
N VAL A 75 13.10 -0.10 -0.40
CA VAL A 75 14.09 0.87 -0.89
C VAL A 75 15.26 0.19 -1.61
N ASP A 76 15.68 -0.98 -1.15
CA ASP A 76 16.73 -1.78 -1.77
C ASP A 76 16.26 -2.60 -2.98
N GLY A 77 14.96 -2.58 -3.30
CA GLY A 77 14.37 -3.31 -4.42
C GLY A 77 14.18 -4.82 -4.17
N LYS A 78 14.38 -5.29 -2.93
CA LYS A 78 14.20 -6.70 -2.55
C LYS A 78 12.74 -7.07 -2.33
N TYR A 79 11.89 -6.10 -2.01
CA TYR A 79 10.46 -6.30 -1.81
C TYR A 79 9.67 -5.53 -2.89
N PRO A 80 9.24 -6.19 -3.98
CA PRO A 80 8.69 -5.50 -5.16
C PRO A 80 7.20 -5.15 -5.03
N VAL A 81 6.51 -5.61 -3.98
CA VAL A 81 5.07 -5.37 -3.81
C VAL A 81 4.85 -4.00 -3.17
N TYR A 82 4.95 -2.95 -3.97
CA TYR A 82 4.66 -1.57 -3.57
C TYR A 82 4.10 -0.76 -4.74
N THR A 83 3.50 0.39 -4.43
CA THR A 83 3.11 1.38 -5.43
C THR A 83 3.19 2.78 -4.82
N PHE A 84 3.20 3.79 -5.67
CA PHE A 84 3.19 5.19 -5.23
C PHE A 84 1.76 5.68 -5.03
N GLY A 85 1.50 6.28 -3.87
CA GLY A 85 0.36 7.17 -3.69
C GLY A 85 0.51 8.37 -4.62
N ARG A 86 -0.56 8.72 -5.35
CA ARG A 86 -0.56 9.81 -6.33
C ARG A 86 -1.64 10.82 -5.98
N MET A 87 -1.30 12.10 -6.08
CA MET A 87 -2.26 13.20 -6.01
C MET A 87 -2.45 13.77 -7.41
N PHE A 88 -3.70 13.96 -7.82
CA PHE A 88 -4.03 14.45 -9.15
C PHE A 88 -4.71 15.81 -9.06
N THR A 89 -4.24 16.77 -9.86
CA THR A 89 -4.84 18.10 -9.99
C THR A 89 -5.18 18.38 -11.45
N LYS A 90 -6.25 19.15 -11.69
CA LYS A 90 -6.58 19.62 -13.04
C LYS A 90 -5.70 20.83 -13.36
N GLY A 91 -4.57 20.58 -14.04
CA GLY A 91 -3.55 21.60 -14.31
C GLY A 91 -2.63 21.84 -13.10
N GLU A 92 -1.82 22.89 -13.19
CA GLU A 92 -0.83 23.24 -12.17
C GLU A 92 -1.52 23.69 -10.87
N PRO A 93 -1.19 23.08 -9.71
CA PRO A 93 -1.80 23.47 -8.43
C PRO A 93 -1.38 24.88 -8.02
N LYS A 94 -2.31 25.62 -7.41
CA LYS A 94 -2.09 26.99 -6.92
C LYS A 94 -2.62 27.16 -5.49
N GLY A 95 -2.18 28.20 -4.82
CA GLY A 95 -2.65 28.58 -3.48
C GLY A 95 -2.57 27.42 -2.49
N ALA A 96 -3.66 27.19 -1.75
CA ALA A 96 -3.75 26.15 -0.73
C ALA A 96 -3.46 24.74 -1.25
N VAL A 97 -3.86 24.42 -2.50
CA VAL A 97 -3.62 23.09 -3.09
C VAL A 97 -2.12 22.86 -3.28
N LYS A 98 -1.41 23.86 -3.82
CA LYS A 98 0.05 23.77 -3.99
C LYS A 98 0.75 23.66 -2.64
N ALA A 99 0.39 24.52 -1.69
CA ALA A 99 0.97 24.51 -0.35
C ALA A 99 0.79 23.15 0.35
N PHE A 100 -0.39 22.53 0.22
CA PHE A 100 -0.63 21.20 0.76
C PHE A 100 0.23 20.12 0.09
N ILE A 101 0.31 20.10 -1.25
CA ILE A 101 1.13 19.15 -2.00
C ILE A 101 2.61 19.31 -1.64
N ASP A 102 3.11 20.55 -1.60
CA ASP A 102 4.49 20.87 -1.21
C ASP A 102 4.77 20.37 0.21
N TYR A 103 3.84 20.60 1.15
CA TYR A 103 3.99 20.16 2.53
C TYR A 103 4.02 18.63 2.64
N VAL A 104 3.06 17.90 2.06
CA VAL A 104 3.02 16.44 2.20
C VAL A 104 4.16 15.75 1.45
N THR A 105 4.74 16.38 0.43
CA THR A 105 5.91 15.85 -0.29
C THR A 105 7.25 16.35 0.28
N SER A 106 7.23 17.28 1.22
CA SER A 106 8.43 17.81 1.88
C SER A 106 9.19 16.73 2.65
N ALA A 107 10.49 16.94 2.83
CA ALA A 107 11.31 16.06 3.65
C ALA A 107 10.85 16.01 5.12
N GLU A 108 10.31 17.13 5.64
CA GLU A 108 9.74 17.20 6.97
C GLU A 108 8.60 16.19 7.12
N PHE A 109 7.57 16.29 6.28
CA PHE A 109 6.43 15.37 6.37
C PHE A 109 6.81 13.92 6.08
N GLN A 110 7.61 13.70 5.04
CA GLN A 110 7.98 12.36 4.60
C GLN A 110 8.81 11.62 5.67
N ASN A 111 9.77 12.28 6.30
CA ASN A 111 10.62 11.65 7.31
C ASN A 111 9.95 11.61 8.69
N ALA A 112 9.18 12.64 9.07
CA ALA A 112 8.60 12.72 10.41
C ALA A 112 7.27 11.99 10.55
N ASN A 113 6.46 11.94 9.48
CA ASN A 113 5.07 11.45 9.54
C ASN A 113 4.84 10.20 8.69
N ALA A 114 5.23 10.19 7.42
CA ALA A 114 4.94 9.07 6.53
C ALA A 114 5.55 7.75 7.05
N GLU A 115 6.82 7.79 7.46
CA GLU A 115 7.52 6.64 8.03
C GLU A 115 6.87 6.12 9.32
N LYS A 116 6.51 7.03 10.24
CA LYS A 116 5.88 6.65 11.52
C LYS A 116 4.51 6.00 11.33
N GLN A 117 3.81 6.36 10.26
CA GLN A 117 2.52 5.79 9.88
C GLN A 117 2.67 4.49 9.07
N GLY A 118 3.88 3.96 8.90
CA GLY A 118 4.13 2.71 8.18
C GLY A 118 4.16 2.85 6.66
N PHE A 119 4.25 4.06 6.12
CA PHE A 119 4.47 4.30 4.70
C PHE A 119 5.97 4.43 4.39
N VAL A 120 6.36 4.02 3.19
CA VAL A 120 7.73 4.23 2.70
C VAL A 120 7.87 5.70 2.25
N PRO A 121 8.76 6.50 2.88
CA PRO A 121 8.94 7.89 2.48
C PRO A 121 9.47 8.00 1.06
N ILE A 122 8.88 8.87 0.23
CA ILE A 122 9.36 9.08 -1.15
C ILE A 122 10.78 9.63 -1.19
N THR A 123 11.21 10.31 -0.11
CA THR A 123 12.58 10.81 0.09
C THR A 123 13.62 9.69 0.20
N LYS A 124 13.21 8.46 0.55
CA LYS A 124 14.08 7.28 0.64
C LYS A 124 14.06 6.43 -0.63
N MET A 125 13.09 6.64 -1.51
CA MET A 125 13.00 5.88 -2.75
C MET A 125 14.07 6.37 -3.73
N LYS A 126 14.74 5.43 -4.41
CA LYS A 126 15.66 5.74 -5.50
C LYS A 126 14.86 6.36 -6.65
N LYS A 127 15.38 7.47 -7.21
CA LYS A 127 14.81 8.11 -8.41
C LYS A 127 15.10 7.29 -9.64
#